data_AF-A0A161T246-F1
#
_entry.id   AF-A0A161T246-F1
#
_cell.length_a   1.000
_cell.length_b   1.000
_cell.length_c   1.000
_cell.angle_alpha   90.00
_cell.angle_beta   90.00
_cell.angle_gamma   90.00
#
_symmetry.space_group_name_H-M   'P 1'
#
loop_
_entity.id
_entity.type
_entity.pdbx_description
1 polymer ?
#
loop_
_entity_poly.entity_id
_entity_poly.type
_entity_poly.pdbx_seq_one_letter_code
_entity_poly.pdbx_strand_id
1 'polypeptide(L)'
;MDEIIKSTAVNSNLDLYIAVTPEHHERFGLKPLRKKLQKQLSDEHPTFDVRVSTDKKIFMLLEKLERKIKEKKVSKDEINKQLKFIGKKMESNT
;
A
#
# COMPACT_ATOMS: atom_id res chain seq x y z
N MET A 1 -21.24 5.33 0.70
CA MET A 1 -20.18 5.04 -0.30
C MET A 1 -18.89 4.99 0.50
N ASP A 2 -18.18 3.86 0.57
CA ASP A 2 -16.86 3.84 1.21
C ASP A 2 -15.89 4.62 0.31
N GLU A 3 -15.82 5.94 0.52
CA GLU A 3 -14.97 6.84 -0.24
C GLU A 3 -13.51 6.65 0.19
N ILE A 4 -12.69 6.19 -0.75
CA ILE A 4 -11.24 6.16 -0.62
C ILE A 4 -10.74 7.55 -0.99
N ILE A 5 -10.25 8.35 -0.03
CA ILE A 5 -9.71 9.69 -0.35
C ILE A 5 -8.46 9.54 -1.22
N LYS A 6 -7.58 8.61 -0.83
CA LYS A 6 -6.25 8.48 -1.43
C LYS A 6 -5.82 7.03 -1.50
N SER A 7 -5.20 6.68 -2.62
CA SER A 7 -4.51 5.43 -2.82
C SER A 7 -3.07 5.72 -3.24
N THR A 8 -2.14 4.86 -2.80
CA THR A 8 -0.76 4.85 -3.27
C THR A 8 -0.35 3.40 -3.48
N ALA A 9 0.41 3.15 -4.55
CA ALA A 9 0.85 1.83 -4.93
C ALA A 9 2.33 1.88 -5.31
N VAL A 10 3.09 0.91 -4.82
CA VAL A 10 4.50 0.74 -5.15
C VAL A 10 4.77 -0.73 -5.42
N ASN A 11 5.35 -1.03 -6.57
CA ASN A 11 5.75 -2.37 -6.95
C ASN A 11 7.25 -2.60 -6.67
N SER A 12 7.60 -3.83 -6.28
CA SER A 12 8.99 -4.27 -6.15
C SER A 12 9.11 -5.71 -6.62
N ASN A 13 9.76 -5.92 -7.76
CA ASN A 13 9.87 -7.23 -8.44
C ASN A 13 8.50 -7.91 -8.61
N LEU A 14 8.15 -8.86 -7.72
CA LEU A 14 6.91 -9.64 -7.75
C LEU A 14 5.91 -9.20 -6.68
N ASP A 15 6.29 -8.30 -5.77
CA ASP A 15 5.41 -7.82 -4.71
C ASP A 15 4.76 -6.50 -5.13
N LEU A 16 3.44 -6.41 -4.94
CA LEU A 16 2.68 -5.18 -5.18
C LEU A 16 2.11 -4.66 -3.86
N TYR A 17 2.66 -3.56 -3.36
CA TYR A 17 2.24 -2.94 -2.11
C TYR A 17 1.27 -1.80 -2.39
N ILE A 18 0.06 -1.91 -1.86
CA ILE A 18 -1.00 -0.92 -2.05
C ILE A 18 -1.47 -0.45 -0.68
N ALA A 19 -1.49 0.87 -0.49
CA ALA A 19 -2.10 1.48 0.68
C ALA A 19 -3.22 2.41 0.30
N VAL A 20 -4.34 2.28 0.98
CA VAL A 20 -5.54 3.10 0.79
C VAL A 20 -5.91 3.80 2.09
N THR A 21 -6.26 5.08 1.99
CA THR A 21 -6.76 5.86 3.12
C THR A 21 -8.27 6.07 2.96
N PRO A 22 -9.10 5.53 3.87
CA PRO A 22 -10.53 5.78 3.90
C PRO A 22 -10.84 7.22 4.36
N GLU A 23 -11.96 7.79 3.90
CA GLU A 23 -12.33 9.17 4.20
C GLU A 23 -12.80 9.41 5.63
N HIS A 24 -13.63 8.50 6.12
CA HIS A 24 -14.12 8.57 7.47
C HIS A 24 -13.47 7.51 8.34
N HIS A 25 -13.32 7.83 9.62
CA HIS A 25 -12.81 6.99 10.71
C HIS A 25 -13.64 5.71 10.96
N GLU A 26 -14.43 5.26 9.98
CA GLU A 26 -15.25 4.07 10.03
C GLU A 26 -14.36 2.83 9.89
N ARG A 27 -13.70 2.47 11.00
CA ARG A 27 -13.00 1.19 11.16
C ARG A 27 -13.88 -0.01 10.83
N PHE A 28 -15.21 0.16 10.89
CA PHE A 28 -16.21 -0.87 10.66
C PHE A 28 -16.30 -1.33 9.19
N GLY A 29 -16.03 -0.46 8.21
CA GLY A 29 -16.09 -0.78 6.77
C GLY A 29 -14.76 -1.22 6.14
N LEU A 30 -13.64 -1.16 6.88
CA LEU A 30 -12.30 -1.36 6.28
C LEU A 30 -12.00 -2.79 5.88
N LYS A 31 -12.50 -3.78 6.64
CA LYS A 31 -12.30 -5.20 6.32
C LYS A 31 -12.95 -5.61 4.99
N PRO A 32 -14.24 -5.33 4.73
CA PRO A 32 -14.85 -5.69 3.45
C PRO A 32 -14.24 -4.90 2.28
N LEU A 33 -13.91 -3.63 2.46
CA LEU A 33 -13.23 -2.82 1.43
C LEU A 33 -11.86 -3.39 1.06
N ARG A 34 -11.03 -3.70 2.07
CA ARG A 34 -9.71 -4.31 1.89
C ARG A 34 -9.80 -5.63 1.14
N LYS A 35 -10.73 -6.51 1.53
CA LYS A 35 -10.95 -7.79 0.85
C LYS A 35 -11.40 -7.61 -0.60
N LYS A 36 -12.30 -6.66 -0.86
CA LYS A 36 -12.78 -6.37 -2.21
C LYS A 36 -11.64 -5.89 -3.11
N LEU A 37 -10.86 -4.91 -2.64
CA LEU A 37 -9.70 -4.39 -3.36
C LEU A 37 -8.65 -5.49 -3.59
N GLN A 38 -8.29 -6.24 -2.55
CA GLN A 38 -7.31 -7.32 -2.66
C GLN A 38 -7.77 -8.37 -3.68
N LYS A 39 -9.05 -8.74 -3.68
CA LYS A 39 -9.59 -9.70 -4.64
C LYS A 39 -9.53 -9.17 -6.07
N GLN A 40 -10.01 -7.94 -6.32
CA GLN A 40 -9.98 -7.35 -7.66
C GLN A 40 -8.55 -7.25 -8.21
N LEU A 41 -7.62 -6.74 -7.40
CA LEU A 41 -6.24 -6.56 -7.81
C LEU A 41 -5.50 -7.90 -8.00
N SER A 42 -5.83 -8.91 -7.18
CA SER A 42 -5.26 -10.26 -7.35
C SER A 42 -5.82 -10.98 -8.57
N ASP A 43 -7.07 -10.73 -8.95
CA ASP A 43 -7.68 -11.21 -10.20
C ASP A 43 -7.03 -10.53 -11.43
N GLU A 44 -6.78 -9.21 -11.36
CA GLU A 44 -6.14 -8.45 -12.45
C GLU A 44 -4.64 -8.74 -12.59
N HIS A 45 -3.96 -9.05 -11.48
CA HIS A 45 -2.52 -9.27 -11.41
C HIS A 45 -2.16 -10.57 -10.69
N PRO A 46 -2.51 -11.74 -11.25
CA PRO A 46 -2.24 -13.05 -10.62
C PRO A 46 -0.75 -13.35 -10.47
N THR A 47 0.11 -12.67 -11.23
CA THR A 47 1.57 -12.82 -11.19
C THR A 47 2.21 -12.11 -9.99
N PHE A 48 1.51 -11.16 -9.36
CA PHE A 48 2.04 -10.34 -8.28
C PHE A 48 1.42 -10.70 -6.92
N ASP A 49 2.23 -10.72 -5.87
CA ASP A 49 1.74 -10.86 -4.49
C ASP A 49 1.14 -9.52 -4.05
N VAL A 50 -0.18 -9.38 -4.21
CA VAL A 50 -0.89 -8.14 -3.91
C VAL A 50 -1.13 -8.01 -2.41
N ARG A 51 -0.45 -7.05 -1.78
CA ARG A 51 -0.60 -6.71 -0.37
C ARG A 51 -1.29 -5.37 -0.23
N VAL A 52 -2.56 -5.41 0.19
CA VAL A 52 -3.36 -4.22 0.48
C VAL A 52 -3.31 -3.91 1.98
N SER A 53 -3.00 -2.67 2.33
CA SER A 53 -3.09 -2.14 3.69
C SER A 53 -4.01 -0.91 3.74
N THR A 54 -4.79 -0.81 4.80
CA THR A 54 -5.64 0.37 5.10
C THR A 54 -5.05 1.22 6.24
N ASP A 55 -3.81 0.92 6.67
CA ASP A 55 -3.17 1.60 7.78
C ASP A 55 -2.66 2.98 7.37
N LYS A 56 -3.14 4.02 8.07
CA LYS A 56 -2.68 5.40 7.87
C LYS A 56 -1.15 5.55 7.98
N LYS A 57 -0.50 4.79 8.88
CA LYS A 57 0.97 4.79 9.03
C LYS A 57 1.67 4.23 7.79
N ILE A 58 1.14 3.15 7.22
CA ILE A 58 1.68 2.51 6.03
C ILE A 58 1.47 3.40 4.81
N PHE A 59 0.29 4.01 4.68
CA PHE A 59 -0.01 5.00 3.66
C PHE A 59 0.98 6.17 3.70
N MET A 60 1.22 6.77 4.88
CA MET A 60 2.19 7.87 5.03
C MET A 60 3.62 7.47 4.63
N LEU A 61 4.02 6.21 4.85
CA LEU A 61 5.35 5.73 4.46
C LEU A 61 5.46 5.55 2.94
N LEU A 62 4.45 4.95 2.30
CA LEU A 62 4.39 4.80 0.86
C LEU A 62 4.28 6.15 0.15
N GLU A 63 3.46 7.07 0.63
CA GLU A 63 3.34 8.43 0.08
C GLU A 63 4.68 9.18 0.17
N LYS A 64 5.39 9.07 1.31
CA LYS A 64 6.73 9.62 1.46
C LYS A 64 7.72 9.01 0.47
N LEU A 65 7.66 7.69 0.28
CA LEU A 65 8.54 6.99 -0.66
C LEU A 65 8.24 7.44 -2.10
N GLU A 66 6.98 7.44 -2.52
CA GLU A 66 6.53 7.89 -3.84
C GLU A 66 6.96 9.33 -4.12
N ARG A 67 6.77 10.22 -3.14
CA ARG A 67 7.18 11.62 -3.25
C ARG A 67 8.70 11.74 -3.40
N LYS A 68 9.48 11.02 -2.60
CA LYS A 68 10.94 11.00 -2.74
C LYS A 68 11.34 10.51 -4.14
N ILE A 69 10.71 9.44 -4.64
CA ILE A 69 10.96 8.90 -5.99
C ILE A 69 10.67 9.94 -7.07
N LYS A 70 9.52 10.63 -6.97
CA LYS A 70 9.16 11.73 -7.88
C LYS A 70 10.17 12.89 -7.83
N GLU A 71 10.67 13.23 -6.65
CA GLU A 71 11.70 14.26 -6.48
C GLU A 71 13.10 13.80 -6.91
N LYS A 72 13.28 12.55 -7.36
CA LYS A 72 14.59 11.92 -7.70
C LYS A 72 15.65 12.06 -6.58
N LYS A 73 15.23 12.26 -5.34
CA LYS A 73 16.10 12.48 -4.17
C LYS A 73 16.55 11.18 -3.49
N VAL A 74 16.38 10.04 -4.14
CA VAL A 74 16.45 8.71 -3.52
C VAL A 74 17.00 7.71 -4.52
N SER A 75 18.03 6.98 -4.10
CA SER A 75 18.64 5.90 -4.87
C SER A 75 17.80 4.62 -4.79
N LYS A 76 17.94 3.75 -5.79
CA LYS A 76 17.21 2.47 -5.88
C LYS A 76 17.37 1.59 -4.64
N ASP A 77 18.56 1.59 -4.01
CA ASP A 77 18.83 0.88 -2.75
C ASP A 77 17.98 1.39 -1.58
N GLU A 78 17.82 2.70 -1.47
CA GLU A 78 17.02 3.33 -0.42
C GLU A 78 15.51 3.06 -0.63
N ILE A 79 15.07 3.01 -1.90
CA ILE A 79 13.71 2.58 -2.27
C ILE A 79 13.48 1.15 -1.77
N ASN A 80 14.37 0.23 -2.12
CA ASN A 80 14.27 -1.17 -1.73
C ASN A 80 14.31 -1.37 -0.20
N LYS A 81 15.16 -0.62 0.51
CA LYS A 81 15.20 -0.65 1.98
C LYS A 81 13.89 -0.19 2.60
N GLN A 82 13.33 0.93 2.11
CA GLN A 82 12.05 1.43 2.61
C GLN A 82 10.89 0.49 2.29
N LEU A 83 10.83 -0.08 1.09
CA LEU A 83 9.85 -1.09 0.71
C LEU A 83 9.93 -2.33 1.61
N LYS A 84 11.12 -2.89 1.83
CA LYS A 84 11.31 -4.02 2.76
C LYS A 84 10.83 -3.68 4.17
N PHE A 85 11.11 -2.47 4.65
CA PHE A 85 10.66 -2.01 5.96
C PHE A 85 9.12 -1.87 6.02
N ILE A 86 8.51 -1.35 4.96
CA ILE A 86 7.05 -1.22 4.83
C ILE A 86 6.40 -2.60 4.81
N GLY A 87 6.90 -3.53 4.00
CA GLY A 87 6.41 -4.91 3.93
C GLY A 87 6.46 -5.61 5.29
N LYS A 88 7.60 -5.49 6.00
CA LYS A 88 7.75 -6.02 7.36
C LYS A 88 6.74 -5.41 8.34
N LYS A 89 6.46 -4.11 8.23
CA LYS A 89 5.43 -3.45 9.07
C LYS A 89 4.01 -3.87 8.73
N MET A 90 3.70 -4.17 7.47
CA MET A 90 2.40 -4.72 7.09
C MET A 90 2.21 -6.13 7.65
N GLU A 91 3.27 -6.96 7.65
CA GLU A 91 3.24 -8.31 8.21
C GLU A 91 3.10 -8.31 9.74
N SER A 92 3.74 -7.38 10.46
CA SER A 92 3.65 -7.30 11.93
C SER A 92 2.32 -6.72 12.44
N ASN A 93 1.47 -6.18 11.56
CA ASN A 93 0.17 -5.59 11.92
C ASN A 93 -1.03 -6.41 11.39
N THR A 94 -0.76 -7.54 10.73
CA THR A 94 -1.78 -8.53 10.36
C THR A 94 -1.97 -9.50 11.52
#